data_AF-V5GLT4-F1
#
_entry.id   AF-V5GLT4-F1
#
_cell.length_a   1.000
_cell.length_b   1.000
_cell.length_c   1.000
_cell.angle_alpha   90.00
_cell.angle_beta   90.00
_cell.angle_gamma   90.00
#
_symmetry.space_group_name_H-M   'P 1'
#
loop_
_entity.id
_entity.type
_entity.pdbx_description
1 polymer ?
#
loop_
_entity_poly.entity_id
_entity_poly.type
_entity_poly.pdbx_seq_one_letter_code
_entity_poly.pdbx_strand_id
1 'polypeptide(L)'
;AFPPDKQFTLNKPCSFHIMSKEIDAATENNAILEPPDADYIFSAKVMLMSVPGMEEFYQKCCPMAEDKDRRDRDSEDRDFVHPTRLINFLVGLRGKNETMAIGGPWSPSLDGEHPDKDPSVLIKTAIRTCKALTGIDLSNCTQW
;
A
#
# COMPACT_ATOMS: atom_id res chain seq x y z
N ALA A 1 10.36 14.73 -13.08
CA ALA A 1 9.16 15.57 -13.24
C ALA A 1 8.21 14.85 -14.20
N PHE A 2 6.91 14.82 -13.90
CA PHE A 2 5.92 14.24 -14.81
C PHE A 2 5.67 15.20 -15.99
N PRO A 3 5.40 14.68 -17.20
CA PRO A 3 5.09 15.54 -18.35
C PRO A 3 3.87 16.42 -18.06
N PRO A 4 3.82 17.69 -18.52
CA PRO A 4 2.66 18.57 -18.33
C PRO A 4 1.36 17.99 -18.88
N ASP A 5 1.46 17.15 -19.92
CA ASP A 5 0.36 16.44 -20.59
C ASP A 5 -0.04 15.13 -19.91
N LYS A 6 0.74 14.65 -18.93
CA LYS A 6 0.46 13.45 -18.13
C LYS A 6 0.81 13.68 -16.67
N GLN A 7 -0.13 14.31 -15.97
CA GLN A 7 -0.08 14.44 -14.51
C GLN A 7 0.03 13.07 -13.84
N PHE A 8 0.71 13.02 -12.69
CA PHE A 8 0.67 11.84 -11.84
C PHE A 8 -0.75 11.64 -11.31
N THR A 9 -1.44 10.63 -11.81
CA THR A 9 -2.80 10.30 -11.38
C THR A 9 -2.79 9.01 -10.57
N LEU A 10 -3.14 9.11 -9.29
CA LEU A 10 -3.56 7.95 -8.51
C LEU A 10 -5.05 7.75 -8.73
N ASN A 11 -5.34 6.96 -9.77
CA ASN A 11 -6.71 6.65 -10.15
C ASN A 11 -7.35 5.77 -9.06
N LYS A 12 -8.58 6.12 -8.67
CA LYS A 12 -9.41 5.41 -7.67
C LYS A 12 -8.83 5.44 -6.25
N PRO A 13 -8.86 6.60 -5.56
CA PRO A 13 -8.47 6.65 -4.15
C PRO A 13 -9.36 5.72 -3.32
N CYS A 14 -8.75 5.01 -2.37
CA CYS A 14 -9.44 4.19 -1.39
C CYS A 14 -9.23 4.81 -0.01
N SER A 15 -10.32 5.06 0.70
CA SER A 15 -10.26 5.52 2.10
C SER A 15 -10.09 4.33 3.02
N PHE A 16 -9.22 4.45 4.02
CA PHE A 16 -9.04 3.45 5.05
C PHE A 16 -9.06 4.11 6.43
N HIS A 17 -9.42 3.34 7.45
CA HIS A 17 -9.36 3.77 8.85
C HIS A 17 -8.34 2.92 9.58
N ILE A 18 -7.45 3.57 10.34
CA ILE A 18 -6.53 2.89 11.25
C ILE A 18 -7.22 2.82 12.61
N MET A 19 -7.61 1.62 13.01
CA MET A 19 -8.18 1.38 14.34
C MET A 19 -7.05 1.33 15.39
N SER A 20 -7.39 1.69 16.64
CA SER A 20 -6.45 1.50 17.76
C SER A 20 -6.15 0.01 17.95
N LYS A 21 -4.91 -0.30 18.35
CA LYS A 21 -4.50 -1.67 18.69
C LYS A 21 -5.23 -2.26 19.89
N GLU A 22 -5.88 -1.40 20.68
CA GLU A 22 -6.64 -1.77 21.88
C GLU A 22 -8.08 -2.18 21.56
N ILE A 23 -8.53 -2.01 20.31
CA ILE A 23 -9.89 -2.31 19.88
C ILE A 23 -9.87 -3.62 19.10
N ASP A 24 -10.81 -4.51 19.42
CA ASP A 24 -11.00 -5.75 18.68
C ASP A 24 -11.40 -5.48 17.22
N ALA A 25 -10.95 -6.33 16.30
CA ALA A 25 -11.30 -6.20 14.90
C ALA A 25 -12.82 -6.35 14.71
N ALA A 26 -13.43 -5.42 13.97
CA ALA A 26 -14.87 -5.44 13.69
C ALA A 26 -15.31 -6.67 12.87
N THR A 27 -14.38 -7.38 12.24
CA THR A 27 -14.66 -8.57 11.43
C THR A 27 -13.60 -9.63 11.74
N GLU A 28 -14.06 -10.86 11.93
CA GLU A 28 -13.16 -11.99 12.16
C GLU A 28 -12.28 -12.27 10.94
N ASN A 29 -10.98 -12.42 11.18
CA ASN A 29 -10.02 -12.78 10.15
C ASN A 29 -9.79 -14.29 10.12
N ASN A 30 -10.48 -14.97 9.21
CA ASN A 30 -10.39 -16.42 9.03
C ASN A 30 -9.34 -16.85 7.99
N ALA A 31 -8.48 -15.94 7.52
CA ALA A 31 -7.49 -16.27 6.50
C ALA A 31 -6.26 -16.98 7.10
N ILE A 32 -5.82 -18.05 6.45
CA ILE A 32 -4.68 -18.87 6.88
C ILE A 32 -3.39 -18.30 6.27
N LEU A 33 -2.45 -17.85 7.11
CA LEU A 33 -1.18 -17.28 6.67
C LEU A 33 -0.21 -18.35 6.13
N GLU A 34 0.03 -19.40 6.93
CA GLU A 34 0.97 -20.49 6.61
C GLU A 34 0.23 -21.84 6.71
N PRO A 35 -0.38 -22.31 5.61
CA PRO A 35 -0.94 -23.66 5.57
C PRO A 35 0.17 -24.73 5.56
N PRO A 36 -0.14 -25.99 5.92
CA PRO A 36 0.86 -27.06 6.01
C PRO A 36 1.58 -27.39 4.69
N ASP A 37 0.96 -27.09 3.56
CA ASP A 37 1.48 -27.32 2.21
C ASP A 37 2.08 -26.03 1.59
N ALA A 38 2.34 -25.00 2.39
CA ALA A 38 2.97 -23.77 1.91
C ALA A 38 4.35 -24.06 1.30
N ASP A 39 4.54 -23.63 0.06
CA ASP A 39 5.79 -23.79 -0.68
C ASP A 39 6.37 -22.40 -1.02
N TYR A 40 7.65 -22.23 -0.72
CA TYR A 40 8.41 -20.99 -0.94
C TYR A 40 8.99 -20.88 -2.35
N ILE A 41 8.81 -21.90 -3.20
CA ILE A 41 9.21 -21.83 -4.62
C ILE A 41 8.51 -20.68 -5.36
N PHE A 42 7.29 -20.32 -4.92
CA PHE A 42 6.59 -19.11 -5.33
C PHE A 42 6.12 -18.32 -4.11
N SER A 43 6.18 -16.99 -4.20
CA SER A 43 5.68 -16.09 -3.15
C SER A 43 5.07 -14.86 -3.77
N ALA A 44 3.95 -14.42 -3.19
CA ALA A 44 3.33 -13.14 -3.52
C ALA A 44 3.75 -12.09 -2.50
N LYS A 45 4.00 -10.86 -2.98
CA LYS A 45 4.25 -9.67 -2.15
C LYS A 45 3.32 -8.55 -2.56
N VAL A 46 2.74 -7.87 -1.58
CA VAL A 46 1.74 -6.81 -1.76
C VAL A 46 2.29 -5.52 -1.16
N MET A 47 2.27 -4.46 -1.96
CA MET A 47 2.64 -3.10 -1.54
C MET A 47 1.39 -2.24 -1.53
N LEU A 48 0.82 -2.01 -0.35
CA LEU A 48 -0.28 -1.07 -0.18
C LEU A 48 0.29 0.32 0.05
N MET A 49 -0.01 1.24 -0.87
CA MET A 49 0.54 2.59 -0.87
C MET A 49 -0.56 3.60 -0.54
N SER A 50 -0.21 4.62 0.25
CA SER A 50 -1.06 5.79 0.47
C SER A 50 -0.29 7.08 0.23
N VAL A 51 -1.02 8.11 -0.20
CA VAL A 51 -0.55 9.48 -0.36
C VAL A 51 -1.64 10.43 0.13
N PRO A 52 -1.31 11.67 0.51
CA PRO A 52 -2.32 12.72 0.69
C PRO A 52 -3.07 13.00 -0.61
N GLY A 53 -4.21 13.68 -0.52
CA GLY A 53 -4.98 14.10 -1.70
C GLY A 53 -4.10 14.92 -2.65
N MET A 54 -4.34 14.82 -3.96
CA MET A 54 -3.45 15.42 -4.97
C MET A 54 -3.24 16.94 -4.77
N GLU A 55 -4.26 17.67 -4.33
CA GLU A 55 -4.16 19.09 -4.00
C GLU A 55 -3.15 19.34 -2.86
N GLU A 56 -3.29 18.61 -1.75
CA GLU A 56 -2.37 18.69 -0.61
C GLU A 56 -0.96 18.21 -0.98
N PHE A 57 -0.85 17.17 -1.81
CA PHE A 57 0.42 16.65 -2.33
C PHE A 57 1.15 17.74 -3.13
N TYR A 58 0.47 18.40 -4.07
CA TYR A 58 1.06 19.49 -4.84
C TYR A 58 1.38 20.71 -3.97
N GLN A 59 0.51 21.07 -3.02
CA GLN A 59 0.76 22.18 -2.10
C GLN A 59 2.03 21.97 -1.26
N LYS A 60 2.29 20.73 -0.83
CA LYS A 60 3.47 20.38 -0.03
C LYS A 60 4.74 20.22 -0.86
N CYS A 61 4.64 19.81 -2.12
CA CYS A 61 5.78 19.50 -2.99
C CYS A 61 6.18 20.61 -3.97
N CYS A 62 5.25 21.49 -4.36
CA CYS A 62 5.45 22.45 -5.44
C CYS A 62 5.30 23.90 -4.95
N PRO A 63 6.30 24.77 -5.18
CA PRO A 63 6.14 26.19 -4.94
C PRO A 63 5.22 26.78 -6.02
N MET A 64 4.00 27.20 -5.65
CA MET A 64 3.12 27.93 -6.56
C MET A 64 3.63 29.36 -6.76
N ALA A 65 3.81 29.77 -8.03
CA ALA A 65 4.36 31.08 -8.39
C ALA A 65 3.48 32.27 -7.93
N GLU A 66 2.15 32.09 -7.87
CA GLU A 66 1.20 33.12 -7.44
C GLU A 66 1.25 33.41 -5.92
N ASP A 67 1.89 32.54 -5.15
CA ASP A 67 2.04 32.66 -3.70
C ASP A 67 3.34 33.38 -3.30
N LYS A 68 4.10 33.83 -4.31
CA LYS A 68 5.37 34.58 -4.20
C LYS A 68 5.14 36.09 -4.13
N ASP A 69 4.05 36.59 -4.71
CA ASP A 69 3.74 38.04 -4.77
C ASP A 69 2.82 38.53 -3.63
N ARG A 70 2.29 37.62 -2.81
CA ARG A 70 1.32 37.96 -1.74
C ARG A 70 1.90 38.09 -0.34
N ARG A 71 3.17 37.78 -0.09
CA ARG A 71 3.63 37.66 1.31
C ARG A 71 5.00 38.26 1.53
N ASP A 72 5.03 39.08 2.57
CA ASP A 72 6.18 39.76 3.13
C ASP A 72 7.37 38.81 3.34
N ARG A 73 8.54 39.44 3.28
CA ARG A 73 9.91 38.93 3.34
C ARG A 73 10.29 38.01 4.53
N ASP A 74 9.33 37.54 5.33
CA ASP A 74 9.57 36.82 6.59
C ASP A 74 9.07 35.36 6.61
N SER A 75 8.57 34.81 5.50
CA SER A 75 8.14 33.39 5.43
C SER A 75 9.10 32.51 4.61
N GLU A 76 10.41 32.62 4.86
CA GLU A 76 11.44 31.80 4.20
C GLU A 76 11.38 30.31 4.61
N ASP A 77 10.62 29.97 5.66
CA ASP A 77 10.52 28.62 6.23
C ASP A 77 9.19 27.91 5.93
N ARG A 78 8.78 27.81 4.66
CA ARG A 78 7.91 26.66 4.29
C ARG A 78 8.82 25.52 3.85
N ASP A 79 9.08 24.60 4.78
CA ASP A 79 9.77 23.33 4.56
C ASP A 79 9.05 22.52 3.48
N PHE A 80 9.45 22.71 2.22
CA PHE A 80 8.94 21.92 1.11
C PHE A 80 9.28 20.46 1.34
N VAL A 81 8.28 19.60 1.20
CA VAL A 81 8.42 18.18 1.49
C VAL A 81 8.73 17.47 0.18
N HIS A 82 9.89 16.80 0.13
CA HIS A 82 10.22 15.95 -1.01
C HIS A 82 9.12 14.88 -1.20
N PRO A 83 8.60 14.67 -2.43
CA PRO A 83 7.44 13.79 -2.69
C PRO A 83 7.53 12.40 -2.05
N THR A 84 8.73 11.83 -1.97
CA THR A 84 8.94 10.50 -1.35
C THR A 84 8.61 10.46 0.14
N ARG A 85 8.59 11.59 0.85
CA ARG A 85 8.19 11.68 2.26
C ARG A 85 6.67 11.72 2.44
N LEU A 86 5.91 11.89 1.36
CA LEU A 86 4.45 11.87 1.36
C LEU A 86 3.88 10.51 0.91
N ILE A 87 4.72 9.63 0.39
CA ILE A 87 4.35 8.28 0.00
C ILE A 87 4.58 7.35 1.18
N ASN A 88 3.52 6.73 1.66
CA ASN A 88 3.57 5.76 2.74
C ASN A 88 3.24 4.37 2.22
N PHE A 89 3.86 3.35 2.83
CA PHE A 89 3.57 1.95 2.53
C PHE A 89 3.14 1.23 3.80
N LEU A 90 2.14 0.36 3.69
CA LEU A 90 1.85 -0.60 4.74
C LEU A 90 2.93 -1.68 4.75
N VAL A 91 3.56 -1.85 5.90
CA VAL A 91 4.59 -2.87 6.14
C VAL A 91 4.24 -3.65 7.40
N GLY A 92 4.62 -4.93 7.43
CA GLY A 92 4.65 -5.70 8.67
C GLY A 92 5.90 -5.35 9.48
N LEU A 93 5.86 -5.66 10.78
CA LEU A 93 7.01 -5.51 11.66
C LEU A 93 7.43 -6.89 12.18
N ARG A 94 8.68 -7.27 11.94
CA ARG A 94 9.33 -8.43 12.56
C ARG A 94 10.24 -7.92 13.68
N GLY A 95 9.97 -8.32 14.92
CA GLY A 95 10.75 -7.81 16.06
C GLY A 95 10.65 -6.28 16.20
N LYS A 96 11.74 -5.63 16.62
CA LYS A 96 11.73 -4.20 16.96
C LYS A 96 11.93 -3.26 15.76
N ASN A 97 12.80 -3.62 14.80
CA ASN A 97 13.26 -2.70 13.75
C ASN A 97 13.29 -3.31 12.34
N GLU A 98 12.73 -4.50 12.12
CA GLU A 98 12.75 -5.13 10.79
C GLU A 98 11.39 -4.97 10.12
N THR A 99 11.34 -4.16 9.07
CA THR A 99 10.16 -4.02 8.22
C THR A 99 10.07 -5.22 7.28
N MET A 100 8.90 -5.85 7.22
CA MET A 100 8.61 -6.89 6.24
C MET A 100 7.58 -6.43 5.23
N ALA A 101 7.74 -6.88 3.98
CA ALA A 101 6.70 -6.74 2.98
C ALA A 101 5.50 -7.62 3.35
N ILE A 102 4.29 -7.12 3.09
CA ILE A 102 3.06 -7.90 3.22
C ILE A 102 3.04 -8.98 2.15
N GLY A 103 2.65 -10.20 2.51
CA GLY A 103 2.56 -11.33 1.60
C GLY A 103 3.20 -12.60 2.18
N GLY A 104 3.25 -13.66 1.40
CA GLY A 104 3.67 -14.97 1.91
C GLY A 104 3.90 -16.01 0.82
N PRO A 105 4.24 -17.25 1.22
CA PRO A 105 4.41 -18.38 0.31
C PRO A 105 3.07 -18.79 -0.32
N TRP A 106 3.16 -19.36 -1.52
CA TRP A 106 2.05 -19.97 -2.22
C TRP A 106 1.64 -21.30 -1.54
N SER A 107 0.36 -21.65 -1.62
CA SER A 107 -0.17 -22.94 -1.17
C SER A 107 -0.99 -23.58 -2.28
N PRO A 108 -0.65 -24.80 -2.76
CA PRO A 108 -1.44 -25.49 -3.77
C PRO A 108 -2.91 -25.67 -3.35
N SER A 109 -3.16 -26.07 -2.11
CA SER A 109 -4.52 -26.38 -1.63
C SER A 109 -5.42 -25.16 -1.49
N LEU A 110 -4.87 -23.98 -1.16
CA LEU A 110 -5.65 -22.77 -0.92
C LEU A 110 -5.66 -21.80 -2.10
N ASP A 111 -4.55 -21.71 -2.84
CA ASP A 111 -4.38 -20.71 -3.90
C ASP A 111 -4.55 -21.31 -5.31
N GLY A 112 -4.45 -22.64 -5.43
CA GLY A 112 -4.53 -23.40 -6.69
C GLY A 112 -3.17 -23.92 -7.16
N GLU A 113 -3.19 -24.87 -8.11
CA GLU A 113 -1.99 -25.52 -8.63
C GLU A 113 -1.32 -24.73 -9.78
N HIS A 114 -0.04 -25.00 -10.04
CA HIS A 114 0.71 -24.46 -11.19
C HIS A 114 0.79 -22.91 -11.30
N PRO A 115 1.36 -22.23 -10.29
CA PRO A 115 1.59 -20.77 -10.33
C PRO A 115 2.49 -20.30 -11.48
N ASP A 116 3.25 -21.21 -12.11
CA ASP A 116 4.05 -20.95 -13.31
C ASP A 116 3.21 -20.80 -14.59
N LYS A 117 1.99 -21.35 -14.59
CA LYS A 117 1.11 -21.39 -15.77
C LYS A 117 -0.12 -20.52 -15.61
N ASP A 118 -0.63 -20.38 -14.38
CA ASP A 118 -1.79 -19.56 -14.07
C ASP A 118 -1.42 -18.41 -13.14
N PRO A 119 -1.30 -17.16 -13.64
CA PRO A 119 -1.00 -16.00 -12.80
C PRO A 119 -2.09 -15.70 -11.77
N SER A 120 -3.32 -16.21 -11.95
CA SER A 120 -4.41 -16.05 -10.98
C SER A 120 -4.11 -16.72 -9.63
N VAL A 121 -3.24 -17.73 -9.64
CA VAL A 121 -2.79 -18.44 -8.43
C VAL A 121 -2.02 -17.50 -7.50
N LEU A 122 -1.06 -16.74 -8.05
CA LEU A 122 -0.32 -15.75 -7.25
C LEU A 122 -1.19 -14.59 -6.79
N ILE A 123 -2.22 -14.23 -7.56
CA ILE A 123 -3.24 -13.26 -7.13
C ILE A 123 -4.01 -13.79 -5.90
N LYS A 124 -4.44 -15.05 -5.92
CA LYS A 124 -5.09 -15.70 -4.76
C LYS A 124 -4.16 -15.78 -3.56
N THR A 125 -2.89 -16.11 -3.76
CA THR A 125 -1.84 -16.05 -2.71
C THR A 125 -1.73 -14.64 -2.13
N ALA A 126 -1.71 -13.60 -2.97
CA ALA A 126 -1.67 -12.21 -2.53
C ALA A 126 -2.90 -11.85 -1.69
N ILE A 127 -4.10 -12.21 -2.15
CA ILE A 127 -5.37 -11.98 -1.43
C ILE A 127 -5.34 -12.67 -0.06
N ARG A 128 -5.01 -13.98 -0.02
CA ARG A 128 -5.00 -14.77 1.21
C ARG A 128 -4.01 -14.22 2.23
N THR A 129 -2.77 -14.01 1.81
CA THR A 129 -1.69 -13.59 2.72
C THR A 129 -1.85 -12.14 3.17
N CYS A 130 -2.32 -11.24 2.30
CA CYS A 130 -2.64 -9.87 2.67
C CYS A 130 -3.78 -9.82 3.68
N LYS A 131 -4.87 -10.58 3.44
CA LYS A 131 -5.99 -10.70 4.38
C LYS A 131 -5.54 -11.28 5.71
N ALA A 132 -4.75 -12.36 5.71
CA ALA A 132 -4.26 -12.98 6.94
C ALA A 132 -3.39 -12.03 7.79
N LEU A 133 -2.54 -11.21 7.16
CA LEU A 133 -1.63 -10.29 7.86
C LEU A 133 -2.28 -8.97 8.29
N THR A 134 -3.25 -8.48 7.52
CA THR A 134 -3.73 -7.08 7.66
C THR A 134 -5.24 -6.97 7.88
N GLY A 135 -6.00 -8.03 7.62
CA GLY A 135 -7.46 -8.02 7.57
C GLY A 135 -8.04 -7.39 6.30
N ILE A 136 -7.21 -6.83 5.41
CA ILE A 136 -7.66 -6.21 4.17
C ILE A 136 -7.92 -7.30 3.12
N ASP A 137 -9.16 -7.33 2.61
CA ASP A 137 -9.57 -8.29 1.58
C ASP A 137 -9.45 -7.67 0.18
N LEU A 138 -8.55 -8.23 -0.63
CA LEU A 138 -8.29 -7.77 -1.99
C LEU A 138 -9.14 -8.51 -3.05
N SER A 139 -10.07 -9.38 -2.67
CA SER A 139 -10.88 -10.17 -3.62
C SER A 139 -11.71 -9.33 -4.60
N ASN A 140 -12.07 -8.10 -4.22
CA ASN A 140 -12.80 -7.17 -5.08
C ASN A 140 -11.91 -6.36 -6.02
N CYS A 141 -10.58 -6.52 -5.96
CA CYS A 141 -9.66 -5.90 -6.90
C CYS A 141 -9.85 -6.51 -8.30
N THR A 142 -10.17 -5.66 -9.26
CA THR A 142 -10.42 -6.04 -10.66
C THR A 142 -9.22 -5.81 -11.57
N GLN A 143 -8.16 -5.20 -11.03
CA GLN A 143 -6.94 -4.86 -11.76
C GLN A 143 -5.76 -5.34 -10.91
N TRP A 144 -4.92 -6.17 -11.52
CA TRP A 144 -3.76 -6.83 -10.93
C TRP A 144 -2.57 -6.71 -11.88
#